data_AF-B8B8H9-F1
#
_entry.id   AF-B8B8H9-F1
#
_cell.length_a   1.000
_cell.length_b   1.000
_cell.length_c   1.000
_cell.angle_alpha   90.00
_cell.angle_beta   90.00
_cell.angle_gamma   90.00
#
_symmetry.space_group_name_H-M   'P 1'
#
loop_
_entity.id
_entity.type
_entity.pdbx_description
1 polymer ?
#
loop_
_entity_poly.entity_id
_entity_poly.type
_entity_poly.pdbx_seq_one_letter_code
_entity_poly.pdbx_strand_id
1 'polypeptide(L)'
;MDAKVDEMSKAYQELVAAAQAILEARRQPGGENTAAMDAAREAFEQRRKLFAVACDDADALVQSARQSIVSDPGRFVDVVTTPDEDSVRSPTRSSAESSSSSGFGALPDEVLRHILLRLPSAAAAARTSLISRRWRNLWSTLLPKLRFPGVTDLARVGAALRLRVAPGKLCFDVITPAAAAAGAAGTGGAIQIPCFEKATEITIRLRGRLGIQLPPSGVFAKLTALSLSHCRFDDQGQRDLGDAVSSEGCPSLRELRIRDADVVSNLAIRSESLRLVQLSRLEGIRQLTISAPALTELDLYACLLWGMPMVDIFAPALETLHWVDFFSSSSVRFDEKPNVHRLSVYGMVYGRRNTPGSLQLVQHFTEARDVHLSLVYPSIMDMSCELLVQAVKKLPAVEILSLRLLTIGHTFGPCVYHLLKMSTGIRELKLKLEDHIADGEVPCSSGCVCYEPQAWKKNNISLNFLQKVEINNLSGAERQIYFVKRLLRWTMPELKTITLSFDPSVTVSEKVSRKLLSFSTPGICMEIYLHRNGTRVKYSAAN
;
A
#
# COMPACT_ATOMS: atom_id res chain seq x y z
N MET A 1 10.71 -23.88 -24.85
CA MET A 1 10.41 -22.55 -25.42
C MET A 1 11.45 -21.54 -24.96
N ASP A 2 11.77 -21.57 -23.67
CA ASP A 2 12.59 -20.61 -22.92
C ASP A 2 13.98 -20.38 -23.53
N ALA A 3 14.70 -21.42 -23.94
CA ALA A 3 16.00 -21.27 -24.60
C ALA A 3 15.99 -20.38 -25.88
N LYS A 4 14.89 -20.38 -26.65
CA LYS A 4 14.71 -19.45 -27.80
C LYS A 4 14.32 -18.03 -27.35
N VAL A 5 13.64 -17.89 -26.20
CA VAL A 5 13.37 -16.58 -25.57
C VAL A 5 14.68 -15.98 -25.03
N ASP A 6 15.56 -16.80 -24.46
CA ASP A 6 16.90 -16.37 -24.00
C ASP A 6 17.82 -16.01 -25.17
N GLU A 7 17.80 -16.78 -26.27
CA GLU A 7 18.52 -16.43 -27.50
C GLU A 7 18.02 -15.11 -28.11
N MET A 8 16.70 -14.91 -28.21
CA MET A 8 16.09 -13.66 -28.65
C MET A 8 16.43 -12.50 -27.69
N SER A 9 16.43 -12.74 -26.38
CA SER A 9 16.82 -11.76 -25.35
C SER A 9 18.29 -11.33 -25.49
N LYS A 10 19.19 -12.29 -25.75
CA LYS A 10 20.61 -12.04 -26.01
C LYS A 10 20.81 -11.23 -27.30
N ALA A 11 20.20 -11.66 -28.41
CA ALA A 11 20.29 -10.94 -29.68
C ALA A 11 19.74 -9.50 -29.58
N TYR A 12 18.68 -9.30 -28.78
CA TYR A 12 18.17 -7.96 -28.46
C TYR A 12 19.17 -7.11 -27.64
N GLN A 13 19.86 -7.70 -26.65
CA GLN A 13 20.89 -7.00 -25.88
C GLN A 13 22.08 -6.57 -26.75
N GLU A 14 22.51 -7.43 -27.67
CA GLU A 14 23.59 -7.12 -28.63
C GLU A 14 23.18 -6.02 -29.62
N LEU A 15 21.93 -6.02 -30.09
CA LEU A 15 21.36 -4.94 -30.91
C LEU A 15 21.30 -3.60 -30.14
N VAL A 16 20.97 -3.64 -28.85
CA VAL A 16 20.99 -2.47 -27.98
C VAL A 16 22.41 -1.92 -27.79
N ALA A 17 23.40 -2.79 -27.61
CA ALA A 17 24.80 -2.38 -27.50
C ALA A 17 25.31 -1.70 -28.79
N ALA A 18 25.00 -2.26 -29.97
CA ALA A 18 25.34 -1.64 -31.25
C ALA A 18 24.65 -0.27 -31.45
N ALA A 19 23.40 -0.13 -31.00
CA ALA A 19 22.69 1.15 -31.01
C ALA A 19 23.32 2.21 -30.07
N GLN A 20 23.96 1.78 -28.97
CA GLN A 20 24.71 2.67 -28.09
C GLN A 20 26.03 3.13 -28.73
N ALA A 21 26.76 2.23 -29.41
CA ALA A 21 27.99 2.58 -30.12
C ALA A 21 27.78 3.68 -31.17
N ILE A 22 26.66 3.68 -31.92
CA ILE A 22 26.28 4.77 -32.84
C ILE A 22 26.11 6.11 -32.09
N LEU A 23 25.47 6.10 -30.93
CA LEU A 23 25.25 7.31 -30.13
C LEU A 23 26.53 7.85 -29.49
N GLU A 24 27.53 6.99 -29.28
CA GLU A 24 28.85 7.35 -28.74
C GLU A 24 29.79 7.84 -29.86
N ALA A 25 29.79 7.21 -31.04
CA ALA A 25 30.50 7.71 -32.21
C ALA A 25 30.02 9.12 -32.62
N ARG A 26 28.69 9.35 -32.64
CA ARG A 26 28.09 10.66 -32.95
C ARG A 26 28.38 11.76 -31.91
N ARG A 27 28.91 11.43 -30.73
CA ARG A 27 29.31 12.40 -29.70
C ARG A 27 30.75 12.92 -29.87
N GLN A 28 31.57 12.29 -30.72
CA GLN A 28 32.93 12.75 -30.97
C GLN A 28 32.94 13.93 -31.96
N PRO A 29 33.90 14.87 -31.85
CA PRO A 29 34.00 16.00 -32.77
C PRO A 29 34.22 15.51 -34.21
N GLY A 30 33.37 15.95 -35.14
CA GLY A 30 33.34 15.47 -36.53
C GLY A 30 32.61 14.14 -36.76
N GLY A 31 32.03 13.53 -35.72
CA GLY A 31 31.55 12.14 -35.68
C GLY A 31 30.39 11.72 -36.60
N GLU A 32 29.94 12.55 -37.54
CA GLU A 32 28.91 12.14 -38.52
C GLU A 32 29.50 11.56 -39.82
N ASN A 33 30.73 11.95 -40.16
CA ASN A 33 31.49 11.51 -41.34
C ASN A 33 32.85 10.93 -40.92
N THR A 34 32.83 9.86 -40.12
CA THR A 34 34.06 9.13 -39.73
C THR A 34 33.91 7.64 -40.00
N ALA A 35 35.02 6.97 -40.32
CA ALA A 35 35.03 5.51 -40.50
C ALA A 35 34.52 4.75 -39.26
N ALA A 36 34.66 5.32 -38.06
CA ALA A 36 34.09 4.78 -36.82
C ALA A 36 32.56 4.85 -36.80
N MET A 37 31.96 5.92 -37.34
CA MET A 37 30.50 6.06 -37.45
C MET A 37 29.90 5.11 -38.49
N ASP A 38 30.60 4.90 -39.62
CA ASP A 38 30.15 3.96 -40.65
C ASP A 38 30.32 2.50 -40.23
N ALA A 39 31.43 2.16 -39.56
CA ALA A 39 31.58 0.85 -38.91
C ALA A 39 30.51 0.60 -37.82
N ALA A 40 30.12 1.63 -37.05
CA ALA A 40 29.05 1.52 -36.07
C ALA A 40 27.67 1.33 -36.74
N ARG A 41 27.41 1.99 -37.88
CA ARG A 41 26.20 1.78 -38.72
C ARG A 41 26.14 0.36 -39.27
N GLU A 42 27.25 -0.14 -39.82
CA GLU A 42 27.32 -1.51 -40.37
C GLU A 42 27.15 -2.57 -39.28
N ALA A 43 27.83 -2.41 -38.14
CA ALA A 43 27.69 -3.32 -36.99
C ALA A 43 26.25 -3.34 -36.44
N PHE A 44 25.58 -2.19 -36.37
CA PHE A 44 24.16 -2.12 -36.00
C PHE A 44 23.27 -2.82 -37.03
N GLU A 45 23.50 -2.61 -38.32
CA GLU A 45 22.74 -3.27 -39.39
C GLU A 45 22.94 -4.79 -39.38
N GLN A 46 24.15 -5.27 -39.07
CA GLN A 46 24.44 -6.69 -38.89
C GLN A 46 23.70 -7.27 -37.67
N ARG A 47 23.74 -6.59 -36.50
CA ARG A 47 22.99 -7.03 -35.31
C ARG A 47 21.47 -6.94 -35.51
N ARG A 48 20.98 -5.99 -36.32
CA ARG A 48 19.56 -5.88 -36.70
C ARG A 48 19.10 -7.08 -37.50
N LYS A 49 19.92 -7.56 -38.45
CA LYS A 49 19.66 -8.79 -39.21
C LYS A 49 19.71 -10.04 -38.34
N LEU A 50 20.70 -10.16 -37.44
CA LEU A 50 20.80 -11.29 -36.50
C LEU A 50 19.61 -11.35 -35.53
N PHE A 51 19.15 -10.21 -35.02
CA PHE A 51 17.94 -10.14 -34.19
C PHE A 51 16.66 -10.46 -34.98
N ALA A 52 16.59 -10.13 -36.28
CA ALA A 52 15.48 -10.56 -37.14
C ALA A 52 15.39 -12.09 -37.22
N VAL A 53 16.50 -12.75 -37.60
CA VAL A 53 16.58 -14.23 -37.70
C VAL A 53 16.22 -14.91 -36.38
N ALA A 54 16.72 -14.42 -35.24
CA ALA A 54 16.41 -14.99 -33.92
C ALA A 54 14.91 -14.95 -33.55
N CYS A 55 14.15 -14.03 -34.14
CA CYS A 55 12.70 -13.94 -33.96
C CYS A 55 11.92 -14.70 -35.04
N ASP A 56 12.42 -14.75 -36.28
CA ASP A 56 11.81 -15.55 -37.35
C ASP A 56 11.89 -17.06 -36.99
N ASP A 57 12.99 -17.50 -36.38
CA ASP A 57 13.14 -18.81 -35.70
C ASP A 57 12.07 -19.05 -34.63
N ALA A 58 11.74 -18.02 -33.84
CA ALA A 58 10.78 -18.11 -32.76
C ALA A 58 9.33 -18.16 -33.28
N ASP A 59 8.99 -17.42 -34.34
CA ASP A 59 7.70 -17.51 -35.02
C ASP A 59 7.56 -18.87 -35.72
N ALA A 60 8.61 -19.37 -36.40
CA ALA A 60 8.62 -20.71 -36.99
C ALA A 60 8.34 -21.81 -35.95
N LEU A 61 8.89 -21.71 -34.74
CA LEU A 61 8.59 -22.61 -33.61
C LEU A 61 7.13 -22.47 -33.14
N VAL A 62 6.59 -21.24 -33.08
CA VAL A 62 5.19 -20.99 -32.72
C VAL A 62 4.21 -21.51 -33.78
N GLN A 63 4.49 -21.32 -35.07
CA GLN A 63 3.67 -21.88 -36.16
C GLN A 63 3.76 -23.41 -36.19
N SER A 64 4.94 -23.99 -35.94
CA SER A 64 5.13 -25.45 -35.80
C SER A 64 4.32 -26.02 -34.63
N ALA A 65 4.38 -25.40 -33.45
CA ALA A 65 3.55 -25.77 -32.30
C ALA A 65 2.05 -25.64 -32.62
N ARG A 66 1.63 -24.58 -33.30
CA ARG A 66 0.24 -24.35 -33.73
C ARG A 66 -0.22 -25.39 -34.76
N GLN A 67 0.61 -25.75 -35.72
CA GLN A 67 0.32 -26.82 -36.69
C GLN A 67 0.23 -28.18 -36.01
N SER A 68 1.09 -28.47 -35.03
CA SER A 68 1.01 -29.69 -34.21
C SER A 68 -0.33 -29.80 -33.48
N ILE A 69 -0.78 -28.72 -32.82
CA ILE A 69 -2.09 -28.65 -32.12
C ILE A 69 -3.28 -28.81 -33.09
N VAL A 70 -3.16 -28.34 -34.34
CA VAL A 70 -4.21 -28.49 -35.37
C VAL A 70 -4.18 -29.88 -36.04
N SER A 71 -3.03 -30.55 -36.07
CA SER A 71 -2.84 -31.84 -36.76
C SER A 71 -3.11 -33.06 -35.86
N ASP A 72 -2.92 -32.91 -34.54
CA ASP A 72 -3.27 -33.92 -33.54
C ASP A 72 -3.94 -33.27 -32.32
N PRO A 73 -5.28 -33.07 -32.37
CA PRO A 73 -6.04 -32.56 -31.24
C PRO A 73 -6.10 -33.51 -30.03
N GLY A 74 -5.78 -34.80 -30.23
CA GLY A 74 -5.99 -35.85 -29.22
C GLY A 74 -4.95 -35.85 -28.10
N ARG A 75 -3.80 -35.19 -28.28
CA ARG A 75 -2.65 -35.36 -27.39
C ARG A 75 -2.75 -34.62 -26.04
N PHE A 76 -3.79 -33.82 -25.80
CA PHE A 76 -3.92 -32.99 -24.59
C PHE A 76 -5.36 -32.78 -24.05
N VAL A 77 -6.32 -33.67 -24.33
CA VAL A 77 -7.65 -33.64 -23.67
C VAL A 77 -8.12 -35.05 -23.33
N ASP A 78 -8.38 -35.31 -22.04
CA ASP A 78 -9.16 -36.48 -21.61
C ASP A 78 -10.64 -36.26 -21.94
N VAL A 79 -11.21 -37.28 -22.58
CA VAL A 79 -12.55 -37.38 -23.17
C VAL A 79 -13.69 -36.83 -22.29
N VAL A 80 -14.42 -35.81 -22.79
CA VAL A 80 -15.89 -35.85 -22.90
C VAL A 80 -16.35 -35.12 -24.17
N THR A 81 -16.92 -35.87 -25.12
CA THR A 81 -17.80 -35.39 -26.21
C THR A 81 -19.02 -36.31 -26.25
N THR A 82 -20.22 -35.87 -26.66
CA THR A 82 -20.71 -35.78 -28.05
C THR A 82 -22.22 -35.43 -28.01
N PRO A 83 -22.92 -35.22 -29.14
CA PRO A 83 -22.57 -34.51 -30.38
C PRO A 83 -23.46 -33.23 -30.48
N ASP A 84 -23.92 -32.62 -31.58
CA ASP A 84 -23.71 -32.64 -33.06
C ASP A 84 -23.94 -31.17 -33.54
N GLU A 85 -24.20 -30.68 -34.77
CA GLU A 85 -24.44 -31.10 -36.19
C GLU A 85 -24.03 -29.82 -37.02
N ASP A 86 -23.89 -29.68 -38.35
CA ASP A 86 -23.95 -30.49 -39.58
C ASP A 86 -23.17 -29.69 -40.69
N SER A 87 -23.12 -30.17 -41.94
CA SER A 87 -23.12 -29.36 -43.17
C SER A 87 -21.87 -28.55 -43.53
N VAL A 88 -20.77 -29.30 -43.71
CA VAL A 88 -20.09 -29.47 -45.02
C VAL A 88 -20.36 -28.39 -46.10
N ARG A 89 -19.30 -27.68 -46.55
CA ARG A 89 -19.01 -27.48 -47.99
C ARG A 89 -17.62 -26.89 -48.30
N SER A 90 -16.88 -27.55 -49.19
CA SER A 90 -15.69 -27.08 -49.92
C SER A 90 -15.30 -28.16 -50.97
N PRO A 91 -14.30 -27.99 -51.88
CA PRO A 91 -13.62 -26.78 -52.35
C PRO A 91 -13.58 -26.66 -53.91
N THR A 92 -13.08 -25.52 -54.44
CA THR A 92 -12.43 -25.49 -55.78
C THR A 92 -11.28 -24.47 -55.81
N ARG A 93 -10.31 -24.65 -56.73
CA ARG A 93 -9.00 -23.95 -56.74
C ARG A 93 -8.85 -22.92 -57.88
N SER A 94 -8.24 -21.77 -57.56
CA SER A 94 -7.12 -21.15 -58.31
C SER A 94 -6.65 -19.90 -57.53
N SER A 95 -5.51 -19.88 -56.84
CA SER A 95 -4.11 -19.84 -57.35
C SER A 95 -3.67 -18.47 -57.86
N ALA A 96 -2.53 -18.00 -57.35
CA ALA A 96 -1.73 -16.81 -57.73
C ALA A 96 -2.10 -15.44 -57.13
N GLU A 97 -1.68 -15.18 -55.89
CA GLU A 97 -0.79 -14.05 -55.53
C GLU A 97 -0.35 -14.15 -54.05
N SER A 98 0.73 -14.89 -53.78
CA SER A 98 1.26 -15.09 -52.43
C SER A 98 2.16 -13.93 -52.00
N SER A 99 1.57 -12.75 -51.79
CA SER A 99 2.19 -11.63 -51.07
C SER A 99 2.21 -11.89 -49.55
N SER A 100 2.75 -13.04 -49.15
CA SER A 100 2.75 -13.51 -47.77
C SER A 100 3.55 -12.56 -46.88
N SER A 101 2.85 -11.80 -46.02
CA SER A 101 3.45 -10.91 -45.02
C SER A 101 4.01 -11.70 -43.82
N SER A 102 4.88 -12.66 -44.12
CA SER A 102 5.51 -13.59 -43.18
C SER A 102 6.57 -12.87 -42.36
N GLY A 103 6.23 -12.51 -41.12
CA GLY A 103 7.15 -11.91 -40.16
C GLY A 103 6.44 -11.10 -39.07
N PHE A 104 7.23 -10.45 -38.22
CA PHE A 104 6.88 -9.63 -37.04
C PHE A 104 5.60 -8.75 -37.07
N GLY A 105 5.05 -8.45 -38.25
CA GLY A 105 3.78 -7.76 -38.41
C GLY A 105 2.54 -8.63 -38.16
N ALA A 106 2.66 -9.96 -38.09
CA ALA A 106 1.53 -10.90 -38.05
C ALA A 106 1.13 -11.43 -36.65
N LEU A 107 2.03 -11.37 -35.65
CA LEU A 107 1.80 -11.93 -34.30
C LEU A 107 0.51 -11.40 -33.62
N PRO A 108 -0.24 -12.18 -32.81
CA PRO A 108 -1.39 -11.67 -32.07
C PRO A 108 -1.03 -10.60 -31.03
N ASP A 109 -1.91 -9.62 -30.78
CA ASP A 109 -1.65 -8.52 -29.83
C ASP A 109 -1.36 -8.99 -28.40
N GLU A 110 -1.91 -10.13 -27.96
CA GLU A 110 -1.62 -10.70 -26.64
C GLU A 110 -0.19 -11.27 -26.53
N VAL A 111 0.36 -11.81 -27.63
CA VAL A 111 1.77 -12.24 -27.70
C VAL A 111 2.68 -11.01 -27.66
N LEU A 112 2.33 -9.96 -28.41
CA LEU A 112 3.05 -8.68 -28.42
C LEU A 112 3.03 -8.02 -27.04
N ARG A 113 1.87 -8.03 -26.36
CA ARG A 113 1.70 -7.61 -24.96
C ARG A 113 2.60 -8.39 -24.02
N HIS A 114 2.67 -9.71 -24.13
CA HIS A 114 3.51 -10.55 -23.27
C HIS A 114 5.01 -10.28 -23.49
N ILE A 115 5.46 -10.16 -24.75
CA ILE A 115 6.85 -9.79 -25.07
C ILE A 115 7.21 -8.44 -24.43
N LEU A 116 6.36 -7.42 -24.62
CA LEU A 116 6.57 -6.10 -24.04
C LEU A 116 6.59 -6.13 -22.50
N LEU A 117 5.74 -6.94 -21.86
CA LEU A 117 5.68 -7.10 -20.40
C LEU A 117 6.94 -7.74 -19.80
N ARG A 118 7.72 -8.48 -20.58
CA ARG A 118 9.00 -9.06 -20.16
C ARG A 118 10.18 -8.08 -20.25
N LEU A 119 10.03 -6.95 -20.95
CA LEU A 119 11.12 -5.99 -21.12
C LEU A 119 11.38 -5.19 -19.82
N PRO A 120 12.66 -4.92 -19.47
CA PRO A 120 13.02 -4.38 -18.16
C PRO A 120 12.64 -2.91 -17.95
N SER A 121 12.36 -2.16 -19.02
CA SER A 121 12.05 -0.73 -18.96
C SER A 121 11.17 -0.26 -20.11
N ALA A 122 10.51 0.89 -19.91
CA ALA A 122 9.77 1.61 -20.95
C ALA A 122 10.68 2.05 -22.10
N ALA A 123 11.97 2.31 -21.85
CA ALA A 123 12.95 2.59 -22.89
C ALA A 123 13.27 1.36 -23.75
N ALA A 124 13.34 0.16 -23.15
CA ALA A 124 13.47 -1.09 -23.91
C ALA A 124 12.19 -1.36 -24.73
N ALA A 125 11.01 -1.20 -24.14
CA ALA A 125 9.74 -1.32 -24.84
C ALA A 125 9.61 -0.31 -26.00
N ALA A 126 10.04 0.95 -25.81
CA ALA A 126 10.05 1.97 -26.86
C ALA A 126 11.02 1.62 -28.02
N ARG A 127 12.12 0.90 -27.79
CA ARG A 127 13.04 0.47 -28.86
C ARG A 127 12.42 -0.57 -29.80
N THR A 128 11.47 -1.38 -29.34
CA THR A 128 10.75 -2.33 -30.22
C THR A 128 9.98 -1.63 -31.35
N SER A 129 9.70 -0.33 -31.22
CA SER A 129 9.14 0.54 -32.27
C SER A 129 9.94 0.56 -33.58
N LEU A 130 11.22 0.13 -33.54
CA LEU A 130 12.11 0.04 -34.69
C LEU A 130 11.96 -1.27 -35.48
N ILE A 131 11.27 -2.29 -34.93
CA ILE A 131 11.09 -3.61 -35.56
C ILE A 131 10.21 -3.49 -36.81
N SER A 132 9.01 -2.92 -36.69
CA SER A 132 8.13 -2.68 -37.83
C SER A 132 7.11 -1.57 -37.55
N ARG A 133 6.37 -1.14 -38.59
CA ARG A 133 5.32 -0.12 -38.47
C ARG A 133 4.28 -0.46 -37.40
N ARG A 134 3.97 -1.76 -37.16
CA ARG A 134 3.00 -2.21 -36.16
C ARG A 134 3.48 -2.01 -34.73
N TRP A 135 4.76 -2.20 -34.46
CA TRP A 135 5.33 -2.11 -33.10
C TRP A 135 5.41 -0.68 -32.54
N ARG A 136 5.36 0.34 -33.40
CA ARG A 136 5.67 1.75 -33.09
C ARG A 136 4.97 2.33 -31.86
N ASN A 137 3.72 1.94 -31.62
CA ASN A 137 2.89 2.48 -30.54
C ASN A 137 2.50 1.44 -29.48
N LEU A 138 2.87 0.15 -29.64
CA LEU A 138 2.38 -0.93 -28.76
C LEU A 138 2.81 -0.76 -27.30
N TRP A 139 4.00 -0.22 -27.07
CA TRP A 139 4.49 0.08 -25.73
C TRP A 139 3.68 1.20 -25.04
N SER A 140 3.06 2.12 -25.80
CA SER A 140 2.27 3.23 -25.24
C SER A 140 0.76 2.93 -25.16
N THR A 141 0.29 1.90 -25.86
CA THR A 141 -1.12 1.43 -25.84
C THR A 141 -1.35 0.15 -25.01
N LEU A 142 -0.47 -0.86 -25.08
CA LEU A 142 -0.72 -2.18 -24.47
C LEU A 142 -0.17 -2.31 -23.03
N LEU A 143 1.02 -1.78 -22.74
CA LEU A 143 1.69 -1.98 -21.44
C LEU A 143 0.95 -1.27 -20.30
N PRO A 144 0.32 -1.93 -19.31
CA PRO A 144 -0.35 -1.23 -18.20
C PRO A 144 0.62 -0.50 -17.26
N LYS A 145 1.90 -0.90 -17.24
CA LYS A 145 2.95 -0.31 -16.41
C LYS A 145 4.16 0.10 -17.24
N LEU A 146 4.64 1.33 -17.04
CA LEU A 146 5.91 1.82 -17.57
C LEU A 146 6.92 1.99 -16.43
N ARG A 147 8.14 1.45 -16.62
CA ARG A 147 9.27 1.55 -15.69
C ARG A 147 10.37 2.40 -16.30
N PHE A 148 10.85 3.39 -15.56
CA PHE A 148 11.95 4.26 -15.96
C PHE A 148 13.08 4.15 -14.92
N PRO A 149 13.95 3.11 -15.00
CA PRO A 149 15.08 2.95 -14.10
C PRO A 149 16.28 3.81 -14.53
N GLY A 150 17.02 4.36 -13.56
CA GLY A 150 18.27 5.08 -13.80
C GLY A 150 18.09 6.47 -14.44
N VAL A 151 16.94 7.13 -14.24
CA VAL A 151 16.65 8.41 -14.91
C VAL A 151 17.44 9.56 -14.29
N THR A 152 18.14 10.30 -15.14
CA THR A 152 18.69 11.64 -14.86
C THR A 152 17.96 12.75 -15.62
N ASP A 153 17.36 12.44 -16.77
CA ASP A 153 16.61 13.39 -17.62
C ASP A 153 15.09 13.20 -17.44
N LEU A 154 14.48 14.09 -16.66
CA LEU A 154 13.05 14.08 -16.35
C LEU A 154 12.17 14.53 -17.53
N ALA A 155 12.71 15.35 -18.44
CA ALA A 155 11.99 15.83 -19.61
C ALA A 155 11.67 14.67 -20.59
N ARG A 156 12.59 13.70 -20.73
CA ARG A 156 12.33 12.44 -21.46
C ARG A 156 11.19 11.62 -20.86
N VAL A 157 11.05 11.59 -19.53
CA VAL A 157 9.93 10.91 -18.88
C VAL A 157 8.62 11.63 -19.22
N GLY A 158 8.55 12.96 -19.05
CA GLY A 158 7.38 13.75 -19.45
C GLY A 158 7.02 13.59 -20.94
N ALA A 159 7.99 13.53 -21.84
CA ALA A 159 7.78 13.24 -23.26
C ALA A 159 7.21 11.83 -23.49
N ALA A 160 7.75 10.80 -22.81
CA ALA A 160 7.23 9.43 -22.91
C ALA A 160 5.81 9.29 -22.33
N LEU A 161 5.47 10.05 -21.28
CA LEU A 161 4.11 10.11 -20.73
C LEU A 161 3.12 10.76 -21.70
N ARG A 162 3.53 11.80 -22.46
CA ARG A 162 2.66 12.45 -23.47
C ARG A 162 2.25 11.54 -24.63
N LEU A 163 3.01 10.49 -24.92
CA LEU A 163 2.70 9.49 -25.98
C LEU A 163 1.70 8.41 -25.53
N ARG A 164 1.16 8.51 -24.31
CA ARG A 164 0.34 7.48 -23.65
C ARG A 164 -1.14 7.61 -24.00
N VAL A 165 -1.71 6.60 -24.65
CA VAL A 165 -3.13 6.60 -25.09
C VAL A 165 -3.93 5.41 -24.52
N ALA A 166 -3.29 4.51 -23.76
CA ALA A 166 -3.94 3.34 -23.19
C ALA A 166 -5.09 3.68 -22.23
N PRO A 167 -6.25 2.99 -22.32
CA PRO A 167 -7.36 3.15 -21.38
C PRO A 167 -7.12 2.42 -20.05
N GLY A 168 -7.93 2.75 -19.04
CA GLY A 168 -8.01 2.01 -17.78
C GLY A 168 -6.88 2.33 -16.79
N LYS A 169 -6.18 1.29 -16.31
CA LYS A 169 -5.19 1.40 -15.22
C LYS A 169 -3.79 1.73 -15.75
N LEU A 170 -3.25 2.85 -15.30
CA LEU A 170 -1.92 3.35 -15.64
C LEU A 170 -0.99 3.29 -14.43
N CYS A 171 0.18 2.68 -14.58
CA CYS A 171 1.21 2.70 -13.55
C CYS A 171 2.56 3.21 -14.08
N PHE A 172 3.11 4.22 -13.40
CA PHE A 172 4.41 4.83 -13.72
C PHE A 172 5.36 4.63 -12.52
N ASP A 173 6.55 4.13 -12.78
CA ASP A 173 7.53 3.69 -11.78
C ASP A 173 8.90 4.24 -12.18
N VAL A 174 9.19 5.47 -11.75
CA VAL A 174 10.40 6.25 -12.06
C VAL A 174 11.39 6.08 -10.92
N ILE A 175 12.66 5.83 -11.27
CA ILE A 175 13.73 5.57 -10.30
C ILE A 175 14.97 6.36 -10.71
N THR A 176 15.34 7.35 -9.91
CA THR A 176 16.54 8.18 -10.10
C THR A 176 17.66 7.73 -9.14
N PRO A 177 18.93 7.66 -9.58
CA PRO A 177 20.06 7.34 -8.69
C PRO A 177 20.21 8.39 -7.58
N ALA A 178 20.58 7.97 -6.36
CA ALA A 178 20.61 8.86 -5.19
C ALA A 178 21.46 10.13 -5.38
N ALA A 179 22.65 10.01 -6.01
CA ALA A 179 23.51 11.15 -6.32
C ALA A 179 22.85 12.15 -7.29
N ALA A 180 22.05 11.67 -8.24
CA ALA A 180 21.30 12.53 -9.16
C ALA A 180 20.06 13.14 -8.51
N ALA A 181 19.41 12.42 -7.57
CA ALA A 181 18.29 12.95 -6.79
C ALA A 181 18.71 14.14 -5.91
N ALA A 182 19.89 14.07 -5.28
CA ALA A 182 20.47 15.18 -4.51
C ALA A 182 20.71 16.43 -5.39
N GLY A 183 21.22 16.24 -6.62
CA GLY A 183 21.35 17.34 -7.59
C GLY A 183 20.01 17.89 -8.09
N ALA A 184 19.01 17.02 -8.29
CA ALA A 184 17.66 17.38 -8.73
C ALA A 184 16.88 18.18 -7.65
N ALA A 185 17.17 17.95 -6.37
CA ALA A 185 16.60 18.74 -5.26
C ALA A 185 17.06 20.21 -5.29
N GLY A 186 18.29 20.48 -5.76
CA GLY A 186 18.83 21.84 -5.89
C GLY A 186 18.52 22.55 -7.22
N THR A 187 17.83 21.90 -8.17
CA THR A 187 17.70 22.40 -9.57
C THR A 187 16.27 22.46 -10.11
N GLY A 188 15.24 22.32 -9.27
CA GLY A 188 13.83 22.56 -9.64
C GLY A 188 13.26 21.59 -10.68
N GLY A 189 13.91 20.44 -10.91
CA GLY A 189 13.48 19.46 -11.91
C GLY A 189 12.21 18.73 -11.51
N ALA A 190 11.06 19.11 -12.10
CA ALA A 190 9.78 18.44 -11.91
C ALA A 190 9.31 17.68 -13.16
N ILE A 191 8.64 16.53 -12.96
CA ILE A 191 8.01 15.76 -14.03
C ILE A 191 6.61 16.31 -14.29
N GLN A 192 6.38 16.83 -15.49
CA GLN A 192 5.06 17.23 -15.96
C GLN A 192 4.22 16.00 -16.34
N ILE A 193 3.08 15.85 -15.66
CA ILE A 193 2.08 14.81 -15.91
C ILE A 193 1.05 15.34 -16.90
N PRO A 194 0.80 14.66 -18.04
CA PRO A 194 -0.27 15.04 -18.97
C PRO A 194 -1.64 14.52 -18.49
N CYS A 195 -2.71 15.12 -19.02
CA CYS A 195 -4.08 14.62 -18.85
C CYS A 195 -4.25 13.26 -19.55
N PHE A 196 -4.69 12.24 -18.83
CA PHE A 196 -4.95 10.89 -19.37
C PHE A 196 -6.46 10.64 -19.45
N GLU A 197 -7.14 11.23 -20.45
CA GLU A 197 -8.62 11.20 -20.61
C GLU A 197 -9.28 9.81 -20.51
N LYS A 198 -8.55 8.77 -20.91
CA LYS A 198 -9.02 7.38 -20.96
C LYS A 198 -8.66 6.57 -19.72
N ALA A 199 -7.90 7.14 -18.78
CA ALA A 199 -7.49 6.47 -17.55
C ALA A 199 -8.61 6.47 -16.50
N THR A 200 -8.81 5.32 -15.85
CA THR A 200 -9.70 5.17 -14.69
C THR A 200 -8.90 5.09 -13.38
N GLU A 201 -7.65 4.64 -13.45
CA GLU A 201 -6.75 4.58 -12.30
C GLU A 201 -5.35 5.04 -12.71
N ILE A 202 -4.71 5.87 -11.89
CA ILE A 202 -3.32 6.30 -12.07
C ILE A 202 -2.52 6.00 -10.80
N THR A 203 -1.36 5.35 -10.95
CA THR A 203 -0.41 5.11 -9.85
C THR A 203 0.99 5.58 -10.25
N ILE A 204 1.50 6.63 -9.61
CA ILE A 204 2.81 7.24 -9.90
C ILE A 204 3.75 6.99 -8.72
N ARG A 205 4.95 6.47 -8.99
CA ARG A 205 6.03 6.32 -8.00
C ARG A 205 7.29 7.03 -8.50
N LEU A 206 7.80 8.00 -7.74
CA LEU A 206 8.91 8.87 -8.13
C LEU A 206 10.14 8.69 -7.22
N ARG A 207 10.70 7.48 -7.18
CA ARG A 207 11.75 7.13 -6.20
C ARG A 207 12.94 8.08 -6.31
N GLY A 208 13.15 8.86 -5.23
CA GLY A 208 14.11 9.97 -5.17
C GLY A 208 13.52 11.32 -4.71
N ARG A 209 12.24 11.40 -4.30
CA ARG A 209 11.53 12.65 -3.96
C ARG A 209 11.61 13.68 -5.10
N LEU A 210 11.30 13.20 -6.31
CA LEU A 210 11.32 14.03 -7.52
C LEU A 210 10.12 14.97 -7.54
N GLY A 211 10.32 16.19 -8.05
CA GLY A 211 9.24 17.15 -8.26
C GLY A 211 8.17 16.58 -9.20
N ILE A 212 6.90 16.86 -8.92
CA ILE A 212 5.77 16.51 -9.78
C ILE A 212 4.95 17.76 -10.10
N GLN A 213 4.68 17.99 -11.38
CA GLN A 213 3.76 19.01 -11.86
C GLN A 213 2.54 18.30 -12.45
N LEU A 214 1.39 18.49 -11.81
CA LEU A 214 0.10 18.06 -12.35
C LEU A 214 -0.33 19.00 -13.49
N PRO A 215 -1.16 18.56 -14.44
CA PRO A 215 -1.41 19.34 -15.66
C PRO A 215 -2.11 20.67 -15.34
N PRO A 216 -1.66 21.79 -15.94
CA PRO A 216 -2.21 23.12 -15.65
C PRO A 216 -3.61 23.33 -16.27
N SER A 217 -4.00 22.50 -17.24
CA SER A 217 -5.33 22.51 -17.85
C SER A 217 -5.75 21.11 -18.31
N GLY A 218 -7.07 20.89 -18.35
CA GLY A 218 -7.69 19.61 -18.66
C GLY A 218 -8.20 18.88 -17.41
N VAL A 219 -9.19 18.01 -17.63
CA VAL A 219 -9.95 17.35 -16.57
C VAL A 219 -9.75 15.84 -16.67
N PHE A 220 -9.38 15.18 -15.57
CA PHE A 220 -9.28 13.73 -15.48
C PHE A 220 -10.69 13.10 -15.32
N ALA A 221 -11.57 13.36 -16.28
CA ALA A 221 -13.02 13.12 -16.16
C ALA A 221 -13.42 11.66 -15.85
N LYS A 222 -12.59 10.68 -16.21
CA LYS A 222 -12.83 9.24 -15.97
C LYS A 222 -12.03 8.65 -14.80
N LEU A 223 -11.15 9.43 -14.18
CA LEU A 223 -10.26 8.96 -13.13
C LEU A 223 -11.03 8.74 -11.83
N THR A 224 -11.11 7.48 -11.39
CA THR A 224 -11.76 7.09 -10.13
C THR A 224 -10.77 6.85 -9.00
N ALA A 225 -9.49 6.56 -9.29
CA ALA A 225 -8.46 6.40 -8.27
C ALA A 225 -7.11 7.03 -8.67
N LEU A 226 -6.54 7.86 -7.80
CA LEU A 226 -5.22 8.45 -7.94
C LEU A 226 -4.32 8.03 -6.78
N SER A 227 -3.16 7.45 -7.09
CA SER A 227 -2.12 7.16 -6.10
C SER A 227 -0.78 7.78 -6.50
N LEU A 228 -0.22 8.59 -5.60
CA LEU A 228 1.07 9.26 -5.75
C LEU A 228 1.99 8.80 -4.61
N SER A 229 3.25 8.47 -4.91
CA SER A 229 4.22 8.11 -3.86
C SER A 229 5.67 8.49 -4.16
N HIS A 230 6.41 8.89 -3.12
CA HIS A 230 7.79 9.41 -3.23
C HIS A 230 7.90 10.69 -4.05
N CYS A 231 6.87 11.54 -4.04
CA CYS A 231 6.80 12.77 -4.84
C CYS A 231 7.18 14.01 -4.01
N ARG A 232 7.62 15.08 -4.67
CA ARG A 232 7.65 16.43 -4.10
C ARG A 232 6.71 17.34 -4.87
N PHE A 233 5.87 18.09 -4.17
CA PHE A 233 4.99 19.11 -4.76
C PHE A 233 5.68 20.47 -4.59
N ASP A 234 6.17 21.04 -5.69
CA ASP A 234 6.92 22.30 -5.70
C ASP A 234 5.97 23.51 -5.90
N ASP A 235 6.06 24.52 -5.04
CA ASP A 235 5.27 25.78 -5.02
C ASP A 235 5.33 26.59 -6.34
N GLN A 236 6.18 26.20 -7.30
CA GLN A 236 6.43 26.90 -8.57
C GLN A 236 5.43 26.54 -9.69
N GLY A 237 4.39 25.76 -9.40
CA GLY A 237 3.33 25.38 -10.35
C GLY A 237 2.16 26.37 -10.39
N GLN A 238 1.54 26.55 -11.58
CA GLN A 238 0.32 27.38 -11.73
C GLN A 238 -0.96 26.78 -11.13
N ARG A 239 -0.92 25.51 -10.71
CA ARG A 239 -2.05 24.78 -10.12
C ARG A 239 -1.51 23.88 -9.03
N ASP A 240 -2.08 23.96 -7.83
CA ASP A 240 -1.62 23.15 -6.71
C ASP A 240 -2.18 21.71 -6.75
N LEU A 241 -1.75 20.89 -5.78
CA LEU A 241 -2.22 19.51 -5.63
C LEU A 241 -3.73 19.43 -5.32
N GLY A 242 -4.24 20.33 -4.49
CA GLY A 242 -5.64 20.40 -4.07
C GLY A 242 -6.56 20.76 -5.23
N ASP A 243 -6.21 21.79 -5.99
CA ASP A 243 -6.89 22.19 -7.23
C ASP A 243 -6.90 21.06 -8.26
N ALA A 244 -5.79 20.33 -8.40
CA ALA A 244 -5.68 19.24 -9.36
C ALA A 244 -6.53 18.01 -9.00
N VAL A 245 -6.75 17.72 -7.71
CA VAL A 245 -7.62 16.63 -7.24
C VAL A 245 -9.05 17.06 -6.90
N SER A 246 -9.39 18.33 -7.14
CA SER A 246 -10.71 18.89 -6.84
C SER A 246 -11.82 18.33 -7.73
N SER A 247 -13.07 18.66 -7.42
CA SER A 247 -14.23 18.43 -8.31
C SER A 247 -13.99 18.93 -9.74
N GLU A 248 -13.27 20.03 -9.93
CA GLU A 248 -12.98 20.59 -11.25
C GLU A 248 -11.83 19.85 -11.96
N GLY A 249 -10.82 19.38 -11.22
CA GLY A 249 -9.71 18.63 -11.78
C GLY A 249 -10.03 17.16 -12.08
N CYS A 250 -10.73 16.49 -11.17
CA CYS A 250 -11.02 15.07 -11.20
C CYS A 250 -12.45 14.75 -10.71
N PRO A 251 -13.52 15.13 -11.47
CA PRO A 251 -14.92 15.04 -11.01
C PRO A 251 -15.40 13.63 -10.66
N SER A 252 -14.74 12.57 -11.16
CA SER A 252 -15.08 11.17 -10.89
C SER A 252 -14.23 10.52 -9.78
N LEU A 253 -13.33 11.26 -9.12
CA LEU A 253 -12.32 10.70 -8.23
C LEU A 253 -12.91 10.22 -6.91
N ARG A 254 -12.85 8.91 -6.67
CA ARG A 254 -13.36 8.25 -5.45
C ARG A 254 -12.26 7.93 -4.45
N GLU A 255 -11.05 7.64 -4.93
CA GLU A 255 -9.91 7.27 -4.08
C GLU A 255 -8.70 8.18 -4.34
N LEU A 256 -8.20 8.84 -3.31
CA LEU A 256 -6.92 9.56 -3.32
C LEU A 256 -5.96 8.95 -2.31
N ARG A 257 -4.76 8.55 -2.76
CA ARG A 257 -3.72 7.97 -1.90
C ARG A 257 -2.36 8.62 -2.12
N ILE A 258 -1.87 9.39 -1.16
CA ILE A 258 -0.58 10.09 -1.23
C ILE A 258 0.35 9.55 -0.14
N ARG A 259 1.54 9.09 -0.52
CA ARG A 259 2.49 8.48 0.44
C ARG A 259 3.94 8.96 0.25
N ASP A 260 4.68 9.11 1.35
CA ASP A 260 6.13 9.41 1.34
C ASP A 260 6.44 10.70 0.54
N ALA A 261 5.72 11.80 0.78
CA ALA A 261 5.78 12.97 -0.11
C ALA A 261 6.03 14.29 0.62
N ASP A 262 6.82 15.15 -0.03
CA ASP A 262 7.07 16.52 0.40
C ASP A 262 5.93 17.39 -0.16
N VAL A 263 5.22 18.10 0.71
CA VAL A 263 4.01 18.88 0.35
C VAL A 263 4.21 20.35 0.71
N VAL A 264 3.62 21.23 -0.11
CA VAL A 264 3.45 22.67 0.13
C VAL A 264 2.85 22.90 1.53
N SER A 265 3.14 24.07 2.13
CA SER A 265 2.68 24.40 3.49
C SER A 265 1.16 24.35 3.71
N ASN A 266 0.34 24.42 2.65
CA ASN A 266 -1.11 24.25 2.72
C ASN A 266 -1.56 23.17 1.72
N LEU A 267 -2.44 22.26 2.15
CA LEU A 267 -3.08 21.25 1.31
C LEU A 267 -4.61 21.34 1.47
N ALA A 268 -5.29 21.87 0.46
CA ALA A 268 -6.74 22.06 0.46
C ALA A 268 -7.45 21.15 -0.54
N ILE A 269 -7.95 19.99 -0.08
CA ILE A 269 -8.68 19.02 -0.91
C ILE A 269 -10.17 19.40 -0.91
N ARG A 270 -10.76 19.65 -2.09
CA ARG A 270 -12.17 20.05 -2.26
C ARG A 270 -12.87 19.19 -3.33
N SER A 271 -13.57 18.12 -2.95
CA SER A 271 -14.17 17.18 -3.92
C SER A 271 -15.49 16.55 -3.48
N GLU A 272 -16.50 16.67 -4.34
CA GLU A 272 -17.84 16.10 -4.16
C GLU A 272 -17.90 14.57 -4.36
N SER A 273 -16.89 13.96 -4.98
CA SER A 273 -16.91 12.54 -5.37
C SER A 273 -15.94 11.64 -4.61
N LEU A 274 -15.03 12.23 -3.81
CA LEU A 274 -14.09 11.47 -2.98
C LEU A 274 -14.82 10.67 -1.89
N ARG A 275 -14.45 9.40 -1.77
CA ARG A 275 -14.96 8.44 -0.78
C ARG A 275 -13.87 7.92 0.15
N LEU A 276 -12.63 7.84 -0.35
CA LEU A 276 -11.45 7.44 0.41
C LEU A 276 -10.32 8.45 0.19
N VAL A 277 -9.79 9.00 1.28
CA VAL A 277 -8.55 9.79 1.30
C VAL A 277 -7.56 9.11 2.23
N GLN A 278 -6.39 8.73 1.71
CA GLN A 278 -5.28 8.21 2.50
C GLN A 278 -4.04 9.09 2.31
N LEU A 279 -3.58 9.71 3.39
CA LEU A 279 -2.37 10.51 3.47
C LEU A 279 -1.39 9.81 4.41
N SER A 280 -0.16 9.53 3.95
CA SER A 280 0.82 8.78 4.74
C SER A 280 2.24 9.32 4.60
N ARG A 281 2.90 9.65 5.71
CA ARG A 281 4.28 10.15 5.74
C ARG A 281 4.46 11.35 4.80
N LEU A 282 3.69 12.39 5.08
CA LEU A 282 3.77 13.67 4.39
C LEU A 282 4.60 14.65 5.21
N GLU A 283 5.47 15.40 4.55
CA GLU A 283 6.37 16.39 5.16
C GLU A 283 6.05 17.79 4.63
N GLY A 284 6.28 18.83 5.44
CA GLY A 284 6.07 20.24 5.06
C GLY A 284 4.69 20.85 5.38
N ILE A 285 3.66 20.04 5.63
CA ILE A 285 2.29 20.49 5.89
C ILE A 285 2.19 21.39 7.14
N ARG A 286 1.59 22.59 6.99
CA ARG A 286 1.23 23.52 8.07
C ARG A 286 -0.28 23.72 8.20
N GLN A 287 -1.03 23.55 7.11
CA GLN A 287 -2.49 23.49 7.11
C GLN A 287 -2.97 22.34 6.21
N LEU A 288 -3.98 21.61 6.67
CA LEU A 288 -4.69 20.58 5.91
C LEU A 288 -6.19 20.88 5.97
N THR A 289 -6.79 21.18 4.83
CA THR A 289 -8.24 21.36 4.72
C THR A 289 -8.82 20.25 3.83
N ILE A 290 -9.82 19.52 4.33
CA ILE A 290 -10.54 18.50 3.56
C ILE A 290 -12.02 18.87 3.56
N SER A 291 -12.52 19.30 2.42
CA SER A 291 -13.96 19.47 2.17
C SER A 291 -14.39 18.42 1.14
N ALA A 292 -15.06 17.38 1.62
CA ALA A 292 -15.49 16.25 0.82
C ALA A 292 -16.76 15.61 1.42
N PRO A 293 -17.97 16.08 1.04
CA PRO A 293 -19.21 15.66 1.68
C PRO A 293 -19.56 14.18 1.47
N ALA A 294 -19.04 13.54 0.41
CA ALA A 294 -19.21 12.12 0.12
C ALA A 294 -18.13 11.20 0.74
N LEU A 295 -17.21 11.75 1.55
CA LEU A 295 -16.06 11.02 2.09
C LEU A 295 -16.49 10.04 3.19
N THR A 296 -16.35 8.73 2.93
CA THR A 296 -16.69 7.66 3.86
C THR A 296 -15.50 7.14 4.68
N GLU A 297 -14.27 7.26 4.14
CA GLU A 297 -13.03 6.78 4.75
C GLU A 297 -11.92 7.84 4.69
N LEU A 298 -11.31 8.14 5.84
CA LEU A 298 -10.13 9.00 5.96
C LEU A 298 -9.04 8.27 6.75
N ASP A 299 -7.85 8.16 6.18
CA ASP A 299 -6.66 7.59 6.82
C ASP A 299 -5.50 8.61 6.80
N LEU A 300 -5.12 9.09 7.99
CA LEU A 300 -3.99 9.98 8.21
C LEU A 300 -2.92 9.24 9.02
N TYR A 301 -1.72 9.08 8.45
CA TYR A 301 -0.61 8.39 9.08
C TYR A 301 0.67 9.24 8.99
N ALA A 302 1.26 9.63 10.13
CA ALA A 302 2.56 10.30 10.21
C ALA A 302 2.72 11.53 9.28
N CYS A 303 1.67 12.33 9.10
CA CYS A 303 1.61 13.54 8.27
C CYS A 303 1.75 14.85 9.07
N LEU A 304 1.53 14.82 10.38
CA LEU A 304 1.42 16.02 11.24
C LEU A 304 2.62 16.18 12.20
N LEU A 305 3.49 15.16 12.25
CA LEU A 305 4.65 14.98 13.13
C LEU A 305 5.55 16.21 13.37
N TRP A 306 5.71 17.07 12.38
CA TRP A 306 6.79 18.06 12.33
C TRP A 306 6.35 19.53 12.48
N GLY A 307 5.05 19.81 12.61
CA GLY A 307 4.55 21.19 12.49
C GLY A 307 3.36 21.61 13.36
N MET A 308 2.70 20.70 14.10
CA MET A 308 1.42 20.99 14.77
C MET A 308 0.38 21.70 13.86
N PRO A 309 0.17 21.21 12.61
CA PRO A 309 -0.63 21.90 11.61
C PRO A 309 -2.09 22.11 12.03
N MET A 310 -2.71 23.15 11.49
CA MET A 310 -4.16 23.35 11.57
C MET A 310 -4.85 22.37 10.61
N VAL A 311 -5.83 21.62 11.09
CA VAL A 311 -6.56 20.63 10.30
C VAL A 311 -8.05 20.90 10.40
N ASP A 312 -8.68 21.23 9.28
CA ASP A 312 -10.10 21.57 9.18
C ASP A 312 -10.80 20.57 8.25
N ILE A 313 -11.78 19.80 8.78
CA ILE A 313 -12.41 18.68 8.06
C ILE A 313 -13.93 18.87 7.98
N PHE A 314 -14.43 19.04 6.76
CA PHE A 314 -15.84 18.96 6.40
C PHE A 314 -16.10 17.66 5.64
N ALA A 315 -16.56 16.64 6.37
CA ALA A 315 -16.84 15.30 5.85
C ALA A 315 -18.03 14.65 6.60
N PRO A 316 -19.27 15.17 6.46
CA PRO A 316 -20.45 14.68 7.19
C PRO A 316 -20.74 13.17 7.01
N ALA A 317 -20.41 12.58 5.85
CA ALA A 317 -20.61 11.16 5.56
C ALA A 317 -19.49 10.22 6.09
N LEU A 318 -18.58 10.70 6.94
CA LEU A 318 -17.41 9.94 7.37
C LEU A 318 -17.76 8.80 8.34
N GLU A 319 -17.78 7.58 7.83
CA GLU A 319 -18.03 6.35 8.59
C GLU A 319 -16.76 5.79 9.25
N THR A 320 -15.60 5.92 8.61
CA THR A 320 -14.33 5.31 9.06
C THR A 320 -13.21 6.34 9.12
N LEU A 321 -12.62 6.50 10.31
CA LEU A 321 -11.49 7.39 10.55
C LEU A 321 -10.30 6.63 11.14
N HIS A 322 -9.20 6.60 10.40
CA HIS A 322 -7.89 6.14 10.86
C HIS A 322 -6.97 7.36 11.06
N TRP A 323 -6.44 7.52 12.28
CA TRP A 323 -5.60 8.66 12.67
C TRP A 323 -4.40 8.18 13.49
N VAL A 324 -3.25 8.02 12.82
CA VAL A 324 -1.97 7.58 13.39
C VAL A 324 -0.97 8.72 13.31
N ASP A 325 -1.23 9.76 14.11
CA ASP A 325 -0.48 11.02 14.04
C ASP A 325 -0.33 11.71 15.40
N PHE A 326 0.60 12.67 15.48
CA PHE A 326 0.85 13.47 16.67
C PHE A 326 0.34 14.89 16.46
N PHE A 327 -0.58 15.33 17.32
CA PHE A 327 -1.18 16.66 17.25
C PHE A 327 -1.71 17.10 18.63
N SER A 328 -2.15 18.36 18.75
CA SER A 328 -2.87 18.90 19.91
C SER A 328 -4.36 19.04 19.58
N SER A 329 -5.27 18.63 20.49
CA SER A 329 -6.73 18.69 20.26
C SER A 329 -7.25 20.06 19.79
N SER A 330 -6.59 21.15 20.19
CA SER A 330 -6.85 22.52 19.74
C SER A 330 -6.70 22.75 18.23
N SER A 331 -5.95 21.91 17.53
CA SER A 331 -5.54 22.11 16.13
C SER A 331 -6.39 21.34 15.11
N VAL A 332 -7.30 20.46 15.55
CA VAL A 332 -8.18 19.67 14.66
C VAL A 332 -9.63 20.10 14.85
N ARG A 333 -10.27 20.55 13.76
CA ARG A 333 -11.68 20.91 13.71
C ARG A 333 -12.45 19.96 12.78
N PHE A 334 -13.66 19.63 13.21
CA PHE A 334 -14.70 19.08 12.36
C PHE A 334 -15.85 20.07 12.41
N ASP A 335 -16.27 20.62 11.27
CA ASP A 335 -17.29 21.69 11.23
C ASP A 335 -18.67 21.15 11.64
N GLU A 336 -18.98 19.94 11.19
CA GLU A 336 -20.05 19.09 11.74
C GLU A 336 -19.40 17.84 12.35
N LYS A 337 -19.99 17.26 13.39
CA LYS A 337 -19.49 16.00 13.98
C LYS A 337 -19.94 14.81 13.13
N PRO A 338 -19.05 14.07 12.45
CA PRO A 338 -19.47 12.93 11.65
C PRO A 338 -19.81 11.73 12.53
N ASN A 339 -20.76 10.91 12.05
CA ASN A 339 -21.18 9.67 12.70
C ASN A 339 -20.19 8.52 12.39
N VAL A 340 -18.98 8.65 12.94
CA VAL A 340 -17.88 7.70 12.74
C VAL A 340 -18.22 6.35 13.38
N HIS A 341 -18.49 5.35 12.54
CA HIS A 341 -18.76 3.98 12.95
C HIS A 341 -17.48 3.24 13.39
N ARG A 342 -16.35 3.51 12.71
CA ARG A 342 -15.03 2.95 13.03
C ARG A 342 -14.01 4.06 13.29
N LEU A 343 -13.45 4.09 14.50
CA LEU A 343 -12.47 5.08 14.93
C LEU A 343 -11.16 4.39 15.35
N SER A 344 -10.10 4.56 14.56
CA SER A 344 -8.78 4.02 14.84
C SER A 344 -7.80 5.13 15.19
N VAL A 345 -7.23 5.13 16.39
CA VAL A 345 -6.43 6.24 16.93
C VAL A 345 -5.13 5.74 17.56
N TYR A 346 -4.07 6.56 17.48
CA TYR A 346 -2.75 6.28 18.05
C TYR A 346 -2.44 7.10 19.31
N GLY A 347 -1.54 6.61 20.17
CA GLY A 347 -0.81 7.48 21.09
C GLY A 347 0.11 6.80 22.07
N MET A 348 0.86 7.62 22.81
CA MET A 348 1.72 7.18 23.90
C MET A 348 0.89 6.90 25.16
N VAL A 349 1.20 5.81 25.86
CA VAL A 349 0.56 5.46 27.14
C VAL A 349 1.15 6.27 28.29
N TYR A 350 2.46 6.52 28.25
CA TYR A 350 3.20 7.28 29.25
C TYR A 350 4.01 8.40 28.60
N GLY A 351 4.22 9.49 29.32
CA GLY A 351 4.99 10.64 28.88
C GLY A 351 4.74 11.86 29.77
N ARG A 352 5.02 13.07 29.28
CA ARG A 352 4.78 14.32 30.04
C ARG A 352 3.42 14.90 29.65
N ARG A 353 2.77 15.69 30.52
CA ARG A 353 1.40 16.21 30.30
C ARG A 353 1.16 16.88 28.93
N ASN A 354 2.20 17.47 28.35
CA ASN A 354 2.14 18.17 27.06
C ASN A 354 2.68 17.34 25.89
N THR A 355 2.91 16.02 26.06
CA THR A 355 3.24 15.11 24.96
C THR A 355 2.07 15.07 23.97
N PRO A 356 2.23 15.51 22.70
CA PRO A 356 1.14 15.47 21.72
C PRO A 356 0.81 14.01 21.37
N GLY A 357 -0.43 13.77 20.93
CA GLY A 357 -0.89 12.41 20.62
C GLY A 357 -2.37 12.36 20.29
N SER A 358 -2.73 11.52 19.31
CA SER A 358 -4.07 11.53 18.73
C SER A 358 -5.17 10.97 19.65
N LEU A 359 -4.85 10.38 20.81
CA LEU A 359 -5.84 9.89 21.79
C LEU A 359 -6.85 10.95 22.25
N GLN A 360 -6.52 12.24 22.22
CA GLN A 360 -7.48 13.29 22.55
C GLN A 360 -8.61 13.42 21.52
N LEU A 361 -8.38 13.03 20.25
CA LEU A 361 -9.37 12.99 19.15
C LEU A 361 -10.62 12.20 19.53
N VAL A 362 -10.45 11.14 20.34
CA VAL A 362 -11.53 10.25 20.80
C VAL A 362 -12.61 11.01 21.59
N GLN A 363 -12.27 12.15 22.20
CA GLN A 363 -13.22 13.00 22.94
C GLN A 363 -14.08 13.90 22.04
N HIS A 364 -13.76 14.02 20.75
CA HIS A 364 -14.56 14.81 19.80
C HIS A 364 -15.86 14.08 19.44
N PHE A 365 -15.84 12.75 19.39
CA PHE A 365 -16.97 11.90 19.02
C PHE A 365 -17.87 11.57 20.21
N THR A 366 -19.17 11.42 19.96
CA THR A 366 -20.18 11.01 20.95
C THR A 366 -20.39 9.52 20.98
N GLU A 367 -20.39 8.88 19.80
CA GLU A 367 -20.62 7.46 19.58
C GLU A 367 -19.61 6.97 18.53
N ALA A 368 -19.09 5.75 18.68
CA ALA A 368 -18.21 5.09 17.71
C ALA A 368 -18.23 3.58 17.97
N ARG A 369 -18.86 2.82 17.06
CA ARG A 369 -19.18 1.40 17.28
C ARG A 369 -17.93 0.54 17.49
N ASP A 370 -16.92 0.72 16.65
CA ASP A 370 -15.66 -0.04 16.62
C ASP A 370 -14.48 0.91 16.85
N VAL A 371 -13.92 0.92 18.07
CA VAL A 371 -12.81 1.79 18.45
C VAL A 371 -11.51 0.99 18.56
N HIS A 372 -10.53 1.33 17.74
CA HIS A 372 -9.20 0.71 17.74
C HIS A 372 -8.13 1.68 18.28
N LEU A 373 -7.56 1.40 19.44
CA LEU A 373 -6.49 2.20 20.02
C LEU A 373 -5.14 1.47 19.84
N SER A 374 -4.25 2.05 19.03
CA SER A 374 -2.85 1.61 18.92
C SER A 374 -1.99 2.42 19.88
N LEU A 375 -1.55 1.77 20.95
CA LEU A 375 -0.97 2.39 22.13
C LEU A 375 0.48 1.94 22.30
N VAL A 376 1.39 2.89 22.48
CA VAL A 376 2.83 2.65 22.56
C VAL A 376 3.38 3.06 23.92
N TYR A 377 4.23 2.22 24.49
CA TYR A 377 5.05 2.54 25.64
C TYR A 377 6.39 3.14 25.18
N PRO A 378 6.93 4.19 25.83
CA PRO A 378 8.27 4.68 25.55
C PRO A 378 9.32 3.74 26.16
N SER A 379 10.41 3.45 25.44
CA SER A 379 11.55 2.65 25.95
C SER A 379 12.19 3.18 27.23
N ILE A 380 12.06 4.49 27.48
CA ILE A 380 12.60 5.15 28.67
C ILE A 380 11.43 5.71 29.47
N MET A 381 11.24 5.20 30.69
CA MET A 381 10.24 5.68 31.65
C MET A 381 10.92 6.14 32.93
N ASP A 382 10.97 7.47 33.14
CA ASP A 382 11.42 8.11 34.37
C ASP A 382 10.24 8.42 35.32
N MET A 383 10.54 8.95 36.51
CA MET A 383 9.51 9.38 37.48
C MET A 383 8.80 10.71 37.09
N SER A 384 9.12 11.31 35.94
CA SER A 384 8.37 12.44 35.36
C SER A 384 7.27 11.99 34.39
N CYS A 385 7.19 10.70 34.08
CA CYS A 385 6.23 10.12 33.15
C CYS A 385 4.87 9.85 33.82
N GLU A 386 3.84 10.58 33.42
CA GLU A 386 2.45 10.35 33.83
C GLU A 386 1.73 9.41 32.85
N LEU A 387 0.66 8.76 33.31
CA LEU A 387 -0.18 7.85 32.52
C LEU A 387 -1.12 8.67 31.60
N LEU A 388 -0.64 9.03 30.40
CA LEU A 388 -1.30 9.97 29.47
C LEU A 388 -2.74 9.59 29.08
N VAL A 389 -3.09 8.31 29.10
CA VAL A 389 -4.50 7.90 28.87
C VAL A 389 -5.47 8.51 29.90
N GLN A 390 -5.00 8.93 31.08
CA GLN A 390 -5.82 9.66 32.07
C GLN A 390 -6.20 11.10 31.66
N ALA A 391 -5.56 11.66 30.63
CA ALA A 391 -5.97 12.93 30.02
C ALA A 391 -7.22 12.77 29.14
N VAL A 392 -7.55 11.54 28.72
CA VAL A 392 -8.83 11.21 28.08
C VAL A 392 -9.88 11.09 29.18
N LYS A 393 -10.78 12.06 29.28
CA LYS A 393 -11.82 12.12 30.33
C LYS A 393 -13.09 11.35 29.98
N LYS A 394 -13.30 11.07 28.70
CA LYS A 394 -14.47 10.39 28.15
C LYS A 394 -14.08 9.61 26.90
N LEU A 395 -14.67 8.44 26.71
CA LEU A 395 -14.72 7.72 25.44
C LEU A 395 -16.12 7.88 24.82
N PRO A 396 -16.30 7.74 23.49
CA PRO A 396 -17.61 7.66 22.88
C PRO A 396 -18.37 6.41 23.37
N ALA A 397 -19.65 6.26 23.02
CA ALA A 397 -20.33 4.99 23.16
C ALA A 397 -19.67 3.94 22.24
N VAL A 398 -19.05 2.90 22.83
CA VAL A 398 -18.30 1.84 22.11
C VAL A 398 -18.96 0.48 22.31
N GLU A 399 -19.11 -0.28 21.23
CA GLU A 399 -19.55 -1.69 21.26
C GLU A 399 -18.35 -2.65 21.19
N ILE A 400 -17.38 -2.37 20.32
CA ILE A 400 -16.17 -3.15 20.10
C ILE A 400 -14.96 -2.29 20.46
N LEU A 401 -14.23 -2.66 21.51
CA LEU A 401 -12.98 -2.00 21.88
C LEU A 401 -11.78 -2.89 21.50
N SER A 402 -11.00 -2.42 20.54
CA SER A 402 -9.77 -3.06 20.08
C SER A 402 -8.55 -2.30 20.61
N LEU A 403 -7.68 -2.95 21.36
CA LEU A 403 -6.46 -2.38 21.94
C LEU A 403 -5.25 -3.12 21.36
N ARG A 404 -4.35 -2.40 20.68
CA ARG A 404 -3.03 -2.91 20.26
C ARG A 404 -1.98 -2.23 21.11
N LEU A 405 -1.28 -2.98 21.96
CA LEU A 405 -0.30 -2.44 22.91
C LEU A 405 1.11 -2.87 22.53
N LEU A 406 1.96 -1.91 22.14
CA LEU A 406 3.40 -2.11 22.02
C LEU A 406 4.03 -1.84 23.39
N THR A 407 4.35 -2.88 24.15
CA THR A 407 4.65 -2.78 25.60
C THR A 407 6.11 -2.52 25.94
N ILE A 408 7.07 -2.93 25.11
CA ILE A 408 8.53 -2.75 25.33
C ILE A 408 8.91 -3.17 26.78
N GLY A 409 8.47 -4.34 27.22
CA GLY A 409 8.72 -4.89 28.55
C GLY A 409 7.92 -4.26 29.70
N HIS A 410 7.07 -3.25 29.45
CA HIS A 410 6.26 -2.58 30.47
C HIS A 410 4.90 -3.24 30.75
N THR A 411 4.31 -2.94 31.91
CA THR A 411 3.06 -3.59 32.36
C THR A 411 1.81 -2.83 31.91
N PHE A 412 0.95 -3.47 31.14
CA PHE A 412 -0.25 -2.84 30.56
C PHE A 412 -1.45 -2.64 31.50
N GLY A 413 -1.47 -3.30 32.65
CA GLY A 413 -2.62 -3.32 33.57
C GLY A 413 -3.23 -1.95 33.92
N PRO A 414 -2.44 -0.91 34.27
CA PRO A 414 -2.94 0.43 34.54
C PRO A 414 -3.71 1.07 33.37
N CYS A 415 -3.18 0.92 32.15
CA CYS A 415 -3.72 1.52 30.94
C CYS A 415 -5.06 0.88 30.57
N VAL A 416 -5.08 -0.45 30.44
CA VAL A 416 -6.29 -1.19 30.04
C VAL A 416 -7.40 -1.05 31.08
N TYR A 417 -7.08 -1.10 32.38
CA TYR A 417 -8.07 -0.86 33.43
C TYR A 417 -8.68 0.54 33.37
N HIS A 418 -7.87 1.58 33.09
CA HIS A 418 -8.38 2.94 32.96
C HIS A 418 -9.36 3.08 31.78
N LEU A 419 -9.00 2.53 30.62
CA LEU A 419 -9.86 2.53 29.42
C LEU A 419 -11.16 1.74 29.65
N LEU A 420 -11.08 0.54 30.23
CA LEU A 420 -12.26 -0.29 30.54
C LEU A 420 -13.18 0.36 31.58
N LYS A 421 -12.64 1.11 32.56
CA LYS A 421 -13.44 1.89 33.52
C LYS A 421 -14.27 2.97 32.80
N MET A 422 -13.80 3.52 31.68
CA MET A 422 -14.52 4.51 30.87
C MET A 422 -15.45 3.90 29.81
N SER A 423 -15.39 2.59 29.56
CA SER A 423 -16.08 1.91 28.45
C SER A 423 -16.83 0.66 28.92
N THR A 424 -17.57 0.76 30.03
CA THR A 424 -18.30 -0.38 30.63
C THR A 424 -19.45 -0.94 29.78
N GLY A 425 -19.86 -0.25 28.71
CA GLY A 425 -20.90 -0.66 27.77
C GLY A 425 -20.47 -1.64 26.67
N ILE A 426 -19.18 -1.96 26.54
CA ILE A 426 -18.65 -2.78 25.44
C ILE A 426 -19.20 -4.21 25.43
N ARG A 427 -19.39 -4.76 24.22
CA ARG A 427 -19.76 -6.15 23.95
C ARG A 427 -18.59 -7.02 23.53
N GLU A 428 -17.59 -6.45 22.86
CA GLU A 428 -16.37 -7.16 22.48
C GLU A 428 -15.11 -6.37 22.91
N LEU A 429 -14.14 -7.11 23.46
CA LEU A 429 -12.81 -6.60 23.81
C LEU A 429 -11.76 -7.42 23.07
N LYS A 430 -10.99 -6.77 22.20
CA LYS A 430 -9.81 -7.34 21.55
C LYS A 430 -8.56 -6.70 22.15
N LEU A 431 -7.60 -7.49 22.60
CA LEU A 431 -6.34 -7.04 23.19
C LEU A 431 -5.16 -7.74 22.50
N LYS A 432 -4.48 -7.07 21.58
CA LYS A 432 -3.25 -7.56 20.97
C LYS A 432 -2.03 -6.98 21.69
N LEU A 433 -1.18 -7.85 22.21
CA LEU A 433 0.09 -7.46 22.80
C LEU A 433 1.21 -7.58 21.75
N GLU A 434 2.17 -6.67 21.79
CA GLU A 434 3.38 -6.69 20.96
C GLU A 434 4.54 -6.29 21.86
N ASP A 435 5.51 -7.18 22.06
CA ASP A 435 6.67 -6.92 22.91
C ASP A 435 7.93 -6.95 22.05
N HIS A 436 8.56 -5.79 21.90
CA HIS A 436 9.77 -5.58 21.11
C HIS A 436 10.78 -4.85 21.98
N ILE A 437 11.36 -5.59 22.91
CA ILE A 437 12.49 -5.15 23.72
C ILE A 437 13.73 -5.27 22.83
N ALA A 438 14.48 -4.18 22.63
CA ALA A 438 15.72 -4.21 21.85
C ALA A 438 16.86 -4.88 22.64
N ASP A 439 17.84 -5.43 21.93
CA ASP A 439 19.02 -6.05 22.56
C ASP A 439 19.77 -5.05 23.47
N GLY A 440 19.66 -5.26 24.78
CA GLY A 440 20.25 -4.40 25.82
C GLY A 440 19.25 -3.52 26.60
N GLU A 441 17.98 -3.42 26.18
CA GLU A 441 16.94 -2.75 26.98
C GLU A 441 16.56 -3.60 28.20
N VAL A 442 16.50 -2.97 29.38
CA VAL A 442 16.20 -3.67 30.65
C VAL A 442 14.68 -3.71 30.86
N PRO A 443 14.05 -4.90 31.03
CA PRO A 443 12.62 -5.00 31.27
C PRO A 443 12.16 -4.24 32.52
N CYS A 444 10.91 -3.79 32.52
CA CYS A 444 10.30 -2.87 33.49
C CYS A 444 10.57 -3.22 34.97
N SER A 445 11.61 -2.62 35.55
CA SER A 445 12.08 -2.84 36.93
C SER A 445 11.16 -2.23 37.98
N SER A 446 11.34 -2.61 39.26
CA SER A 446 10.46 -2.21 40.38
C SER A 446 10.43 -0.71 40.69
N GLY A 447 11.37 0.08 40.17
CA GLY A 447 11.38 1.54 40.28
C GLY A 447 10.62 2.27 39.17
N CYS A 448 10.00 1.55 38.22
CA CYS A 448 9.26 2.18 37.13
C CYS A 448 7.84 2.60 37.58
N VAL A 449 7.39 3.79 37.17
CA VAL A 449 6.04 4.33 37.43
C VAL A 449 4.88 3.43 36.95
N CYS A 450 5.15 2.42 36.10
CA CYS A 450 4.22 1.31 35.85
C CYS A 450 3.73 0.57 37.11
N TYR A 451 4.50 0.61 38.22
CA TYR A 451 4.18 -0.10 39.46
C TYR A 451 3.29 0.70 40.42
N GLU A 452 3.23 2.03 40.32
CA GLU A 452 2.49 2.85 41.29
C GLU A 452 0.96 2.78 41.16
N PRO A 453 0.35 2.66 39.96
CA PRO A 453 -1.10 2.54 39.79
C PRO A 453 -1.67 1.18 40.23
N GLN A 454 -1.60 0.85 41.53
CA GLN A 454 -2.10 -0.40 42.12
C GLN A 454 -3.64 -0.52 42.13
N ALA A 455 -4.36 0.54 41.72
CA ALA A 455 -5.82 0.61 41.71
C ALA A 455 -6.48 -0.56 40.96
N TRP A 456 -5.93 -0.98 39.82
CA TRP A 456 -6.48 -2.08 39.01
C TRP A 456 -6.36 -3.46 39.66
N LYS A 457 -5.51 -3.63 40.67
CA LYS A 457 -5.40 -4.89 41.43
C LYS A 457 -6.47 -4.96 42.51
N LYS A 458 -6.63 -3.86 43.27
CA LYS A 458 -7.54 -3.74 44.42
C LYS A 458 -9.01 -3.57 44.00
N ASN A 459 -9.28 -2.71 43.02
CA ASN A 459 -10.64 -2.29 42.69
C ASN A 459 -11.28 -3.24 41.66
N ASN A 460 -12.62 -3.21 41.59
CA ASN A 460 -13.40 -3.92 40.59
C ASN A 460 -14.06 -2.91 39.63
N ILE A 461 -14.22 -3.33 38.37
CA ILE A 461 -15.14 -2.72 37.40
C ILE A 461 -16.16 -3.78 36.99
N SER A 462 -17.30 -3.34 36.46
CA SER A 462 -18.42 -4.19 36.03
C SER A 462 -18.59 -4.01 34.52
N LEU A 463 -18.31 -5.06 33.75
CA LEU A 463 -18.38 -5.09 32.28
C LEU A 463 -19.57 -5.96 31.86
N ASN A 464 -20.76 -5.59 32.36
CA ASN A 464 -21.96 -6.43 32.37
C ASN A 464 -22.49 -6.81 30.98
N PHE A 465 -22.06 -6.11 29.92
CA PHE A 465 -22.48 -6.32 28.54
C PHE A 465 -21.44 -7.09 27.70
N LEU A 466 -20.26 -7.41 28.26
CA LEU A 466 -19.14 -7.97 27.51
C LEU A 466 -19.37 -9.45 27.21
N GLN A 467 -19.62 -9.76 25.94
CA GLN A 467 -19.95 -11.09 25.43
C GLN A 467 -18.74 -11.81 24.83
N LYS A 468 -17.74 -11.09 24.29
CA LYS A 468 -16.51 -11.68 23.74
C LYS A 468 -15.24 -10.99 24.27
N VAL A 469 -14.28 -11.80 24.71
CA VAL A 469 -12.90 -11.40 25.03
C VAL A 469 -11.94 -12.13 24.10
N GLU A 470 -11.07 -11.40 23.41
CA GLU A 470 -9.98 -11.94 22.62
C GLU A 470 -8.66 -11.31 23.06
N ILE A 471 -7.69 -12.10 23.50
CA ILE A 471 -6.37 -11.63 23.93
C ILE A 471 -5.30 -12.39 23.16
N ASN A 472 -4.44 -11.68 22.45
CA ASN A 472 -3.43 -12.26 21.57
C ASN A 472 -2.00 -11.89 22.00
N ASN A 473 -1.07 -12.82 21.74
CA ASN A 473 0.36 -12.72 22.06
C ASN A 473 0.68 -12.56 23.57
N LEU A 474 -0.01 -13.32 24.43
CA LEU A 474 0.37 -13.40 25.85
C LEU A 474 1.78 -13.99 26.02
N SER A 475 2.66 -13.30 26.76
CA SER A 475 4.04 -13.75 27.01
C SER A 475 4.17 -14.72 28.19
N GLY A 476 3.05 -15.18 28.75
CA GLY A 476 3.02 -16.09 29.91
C GLY A 476 3.43 -15.47 31.25
N ALA A 477 4.04 -14.28 31.25
CA ALA A 477 4.52 -13.59 32.45
C ALA A 477 3.40 -13.42 33.51
N GLU A 478 3.71 -13.71 34.78
CA GLU A 478 2.70 -13.85 35.84
C GLU A 478 1.76 -12.64 35.95
N ARG A 479 2.27 -11.43 35.72
CA ARG A 479 1.49 -10.18 35.76
C ARG A 479 0.43 -10.08 34.66
N GLN A 480 0.74 -10.57 33.45
CA GLN A 480 -0.24 -10.65 32.37
C GLN A 480 -1.33 -11.66 32.74
N ILE A 481 -0.94 -12.84 33.24
CA ILE A 481 -1.88 -13.90 33.66
C ILE A 481 -2.72 -13.45 34.87
N TYR A 482 -2.16 -12.65 35.78
CA TYR A 482 -2.89 -12.01 36.88
C TYR A 482 -3.90 -10.98 36.37
N PHE A 483 -3.54 -10.18 35.36
CA PHE A 483 -4.49 -9.28 34.70
C PHE A 483 -5.62 -10.05 34.01
N VAL A 484 -5.34 -11.13 33.26
CA VAL A 484 -6.38 -11.97 32.65
C VAL A 484 -7.34 -12.52 33.72
N LYS A 485 -6.83 -13.05 34.83
CA LYS A 485 -7.65 -13.50 35.98
C LYS A 485 -8.43 -12.38 36.67
N ARG A 486 -7.98 -11.12 36.57
CA ARG A 486 -8.71 -9.94 37.07
C ARG A 486 -9.83 -9.55 36.11
N LEU A 487 -9.55 -9.52 34.80
CA LEU A 487 -10.51 -9.26 33.73
C LEU A 487 -11.66 -10.26 33.75
N LEU A 488 -11.38 -11.58 33.81
CA LEU A 488 -12.41 -12.62 33.86
C LEU A 488 -13.31 -12.56 35.12
N ARG A 489 -12.95 -11.75 36.13
CA ARG A 489 -13.79 -11.45 37.31
C ARG A 489 -14.57 -10.14 37.20
N TRP A 490 -14.34 -9.34 36.15
CA TRP A 490 -15.06 -8.09 35.87
C TRP A 490 -16.18 -8.28 34.83
N THR A 491 -16.20 -9.42 34.13
CA THR A 491 -16.93 -9.64 32.86
C THR A 491 -18.13 -10.59 32.96
N MET A 492 -18.54 -10.97 34.18
CA MET A 492 -19.75 -11.77 34.38
C MET A 492 -21.00 -10.88 34.45
N PRO A 493 -22.19 -11.32 34.00
CA PRO A 493 -22.53 -12.70 33.60
C PRO A 493 -22.63 -12.95 32.09
N GLU A 494 -22.64 -11.93 31.22
CA GLU A 494 -22.96 -12.08 29.78
C GLU A 494 -21.86 -12.69 28.89
N LEU A 495 -20.69 -13.02 29.45
CA LEU A 495 -19.54 -13.50 28.70
C LEU A 495 -19.78 -14.88 28.07
N LYS A 496 -19.74 -14.94 26.73
CA LYS A 496 -20.02 -16.15 25.93
C LYS A 496 -18.76 -16.76 25.31
N THR A 497 -17.79 -15.93 24.93
CA THR A 497 -16.56 -16.37 24.26
C THR A 497 -15.31 -15.75 24.88
N ILE A 498 -14.34 -16.60 25.23
CA ILE A 498 -12.99 -16.19 25.65
C ILE A 498 -12.00 -16.87 24.70
N THR A 499 -11.20 -16.08 24.00
CA THR A 499 -10.11 -16.56 23.16
C THR A 499 -8.79 -15.99 23.68
N LEU A 500 -7.87 -16.85 24.10
CA LEU A 500 -6.52 -16.49 24.51
C LEU A 500 -5.52 -17.11 23.52
N SER A 501 -4.59 -16.34 22.97
CA SER A 501 -3.41 -16.86 22.29
C SER A 501 -2.12 -16.35 22.95
N PHE A 502 -1.15 -17.25 23.04
CA PHE A 502 0.17 -16.97 23.59
C PHE A 502 1.17 -16.73 22.46
N ASP A 503 2.24 -15.99 22.76
CA ASP A 503 3.29 -15.73 21.79
C ASP A 503 3.95 -17.04 21.31
N PRO A 504 4.26 -17.20 20.00
CA PRO A 504 4.82 -18.44 19.46
C PRO A 504 6.16 -18.89 20.07
N SER A 505 6.91 -17.97 20.70
CA SER A 505 8.18 -18.28 21.37
C SER A 505 8.04 -18.84 22.78
N VAL A 506 6.85 -18.75 23.41
CA VAL A 506 6.68 -18.98 24.85
C VAL A 506 6.15 -20.37 25.18
N THR A 507 6.93 -21.12 25.96
CA THR A 507 6.51 -22.42 26.52
C THR A 507 5.64 -22.24 27.77
N VAL A 508 4.32 -22.33 27.61
CA VAL A 508 3.35 -22.18 28.71
C VAL A 508 3.16 -23.49 29.48
N SER A 509 3.37 -23.47 30.80
CA SER A 509 3.12 -24.65 31.65
C SER A 509 1.63 -24.99 31.73
N GLU A 510 1.31 -26.29 31.71
CA GLU A 510 -0.08 -26.77 31.73
C GLU A 510 -0.83 -26.44 33.03
N LYS A 511 -0.10 -26.10 34.10
CA LYS A 511 -0.63 -25.57 35.36
C LYS A 511 -1.22 -24.16 35.20
N VAL A 512 -0.66 -23.35 34.30
CA VAL A 512 -1.23 -22.05 33.90
C VAL A 512 -2.46 -22.26 33.03
N SER A 513 -2.37 -23.11 32.01
CA SER A 513 -3.49 -23.41 31.09
C SER A 513 -4.71 -23.95 31.84
N ARG A 514 -4.54 -24.96 32.70
CA ARG A 514 -5.63 -25.49 33.54
C ARG A 514 -6.23 -24.44 34.48
N LYS A 515 -5.41 -23.55 35.05
CA LYS A 515 -5.86 -22.46 35.93
C LYS A 515 -6.46 -21.26 35.18
N LEU A 516 -6.44 -21.28 33.84
CA LEU A 516 -7.22 -20.37 33.00
C LEU A 516 -8.52 -21.06 32.56
N LEU A 517 -8.46 -22.30 32.07
CA LEU A 517 -9.65 -23.09 31.71
C LEU A 517 -10.63 -23.29 32.87
N SER A 518 -10.16 -23.27 34.13
CA SER A 518 -11.03 -23.28 35.33
C SER A 518 -11.87 -22.01 35.55
N PHE A 519 -11.86 -21.04 34.61
CA PHE A 519 -12.82 -19.93 34.54
C PHE A 519 -13.95 -20.19 33.53
N SER A 520 -13.90 -21.30 32.78
CA SER A 520 -15.01 -21.77 31.95
C SER A 520 -16.13 -22.29 32.83
N THR A 521 -17.37 -21.94 32.51
CA THR A 521 -18.60 -22.45 33.14
C THR A 521 -19.60 -22.83 32.04
N PRO A 522 -20.66 -23.60 32.34
CA PRO A 522 -21.71 -23.89 31.35
C PRO A 522 -22.24 -22.58 30.72
N GLY A 523 -22.20 -22.49 29.40
CA GLY A 523 -22.52 -21.29 28.61
C GLY A 523 -21.32 -20.46 28.14
N ILE A 524 -20.11 -20.66 28.70
CA ILE A 524 -18.89 -19.95 28.27
C ILE A 524 -18.02 -20.88 27.41
N CYS A 525 -17.75 -20.47 26.17
CA CYS A 525 -16.74 -21.10 25.32
C CYS A 525 -15.37 -20.49 25.60
N MET A 526 -14.48 -21.23 26.26
CA MET A 526 -13.09 -20.80 26.49
C MET A 526 -12.10 -21.58 25.64
N GLU A 527 -11.34 -20.85 24.82
CA GLU A 527 -10.32 -21.37 23.92
C GLU A 527 -8.95 -20.77 24.26
N ILE A 528 -7.94 -21.64 24.36
CA ILE A 528 -6.54 -21.27 24.56
C ILE A 528 -5.70 -21.84 23.42
N TYR A 529 -4.98 -20.98 22.71
CA TYR A 529 -4.07 -21.35 21.64
C TYR A 529 -2.62 -21.25 22.11
N LEU A 530 -1.89 -22.36 22.00
CA LEU A 530 -0.46 -22.47 22.32
C LEU A 530 0.30 -22.92 21.08
N HIS A 531 1.54 -22.48 20.92
CA HIS A 531 2.44 -23.06 19.92
C HIS A 531 3.25 -24.21 20.54
N ARG A 532 3.26 -25.36 19.87
CA ARG A 532 4.10 -26.53 20.21
C ARG A 532 4.76 -27.01 18.92
N ASN A 533 6.08 -27.08 18.89
CA ASN A 533 6.89 -27.52 17.74
C ASN A 533 6.49 -26.81 16.42
N GLY A 534 6.32 -25.49 16.46
CA GLY A 534 5.86 -24.67 15.32
C GLY A 534 4.35 -24.73 15.04
N THR A 535 3.65 -25.80 15.43
CA THR A 535 2.20 -25.97 15.23
C THR A 535 1.39 -25.20 16.26
N ARG A 536 0.25 -24.61 15.85
CA ARG A 536 -0.70 -23.92 16.75
C ARG A 536 -1.75 -24.91 17.24
N VAL A 537 -1.67 -25.29 18.50
CA VAL A 537 -2.57 -26.26 19.16
C VAL A 537 -3.67 -25.53 19.92
N LYS A 538 -4.91 -25.99 19.76
CA LYS A 538 -6.09 -25.51 20.48
C LYS A 538 -6.34 -26.35 21.73
N TYR A 539 -6.58 -25.68 22.85
CA TYR A 539 -7.06 -26.25 24.10
C TYR A 539 -8.40 -25.59 24.45
N SER A 540 -9.44 -26.38 24.69
CA SER A 540 -10.71 -25.91 25.23
C SER A 540 -10.98 -26.59 26.57
N ALA A 541 -11.95 -26.07 27.33
CA ALA A 541 -12.57 -26.88 28.37
C ALA A 541 -13.27 -28.09 27.72
N ALA A 542 -13.28 -29.21 28.43
CA ALA A 542 -14.29 -30.25 28.22
C ALA A 542 -15.52 -29.80 29.03
N ASN A 543 -16.57 -29.40 28.31
CA ASN A 543 -17.86 -29.00 28.88
C ASN A 543 -18.78 -30.22 29.04
#